data_AF-A0A9D7FHH5-F1
#
_entry.id   AF-A0A9D7FHH5-F1
#
_cell.length_a   1.000
_cell.length_b   1.000
_cell.length_c   1.000
_cell.angle_alpha   90.00
_cell.angle_beta   90.00
_cell.angle_gamma   90.00
#
_symmetry.space_group_name_H-M   'P 1'
#
loop_
_entity.id
_entity.type
_entity.pdbx_description
1 polymer ?
#
loop_
_entity_poly.entity_id
_entity_poly.type
_entity_poly.pdbx_seq_one_letter_code
_entity_poly.pdbx_strand_id
1 'polypeptide(L)'
;MKFKLIILLAIAFSFSCKKEKGTAIPAQGVLTTGTWYVSKMTEDGDDLTYLFDEYTFVFNTNGELTAACPYGTEVGSWYAEEDDDDDDEFRIALGNTEPLVHLSKRWHIRSQVADKVELYDDDNDEEEVTFTKQ
;
A
#
# COMPACT_ATOMS: atom_id res chain seq x y z
N MET A 1 34.67 -56.92 -0.95
CA MET A 1 33.85 -56.03 -0.10
C MET A 1 34.74 -55.27 0.87
N LYS A 2 35.24 -54.07 0.53
CA LYS A 2 35.68 -53.03 1.49
C LYS A 2 35.50 -51.65 0.84
N PHE A 3 35.24 -50.68 1.69
CA PHE A 3 34.33 -49.56 1.56
C PHE A 3 34.93 -48.34 0.83
N LYS A 4 34.09 -47.59 0.09
CA LYS A 4 34.41 -46.27 -0.48
C LYS A 4 34.73 -45.25 0.63
N LEU A 5 35.65 -44.31 0.39
CA LEU A 5 35.51 -42.94 0.90
C LEU A 5 36.29 -41.96 0.00
N ILE A 6 35.58 -41.32 -0.91
CA ILE A 6 36.03 -40.13 -1.64
C ILE A 6 35.61 -38.95 -0.78
N ILE A 7 36.58 -38.24 -0.20
CA ILE A 7 36.33 -37.01 0.56
C ILE A 7 36.13 -35.88 -0.46
N LEU A 8 34.87 -35.59 -0.81
CA LEU A 8 34.48 -34.33 -1.44
C LEU A 8 34.45 -33.26 -0.35
N LEU A 9 35.41 -32.34 -0.40
CA LEU A 9 35.41 -31.12 0.40
C LEU A 9 34.34 -30.17 -0.16
N ALA A 10 33.13 -30.24 0.40
CA ALA A 10 32.06 -29.32 0.09
C ALA A 10 32.39 -27.95 0.69
N ILE A 11 32.80 -27.02 -0.17
CA ILE A 11 32.93 -25.60 0.16
C ILE A 11 31.51 -25.05 0.30
N ALA A 12 31.02 -24.95 1.53
CA ALA A 12 29.80 -24.22 1.84
C ALA A 12 30.11 -22.72 1.78
N PHE A 13 30.06 -22.13 0.59
CA PHE A 13 29.79 -20.70 0.46
C PHE A 13 28.32 -20.49 0.82
N SER A 14 28.05 -20.19 2.08
CA SER A 14 26.81 -19.58 2.50
C SER A 14 26.74 -18.21 1.82
N PHE A 15 26.01 -18.14 0.71
CA PHE A 15 25.38 -16.89 0.30
C PHE A 15 24.44 -16.51 1.44
N SER A 16 24.96 -15.73 2.39
CA SER A 16 24.12 -14.88 3.22
C SER A 16 23.46 -13.92 2.25
N CYS A 17 22.26 -14.29 1.81
CA CYS A 17 21.41 -13.42 1.03
C CYS A 17 21.06 -12.26 1.98
N LYS A 18 21.81 -11.15 1.91
CA LYS A 18 21.25 -9.89 2.36
C LYS A 18 19.97 -9.69 1.54
N LYS A 19 18.83 -9.56 2.21
CA LYS A 19 17.64 -8.97 1.60
C LYS A 19 18.10 -7.63 1.03
N GLU A 20 18.21 -7.54 -0.28
CA GLU A 20 18.39 -6.27 -0.98
C GLU A 20 17.06 -5.53 -0.77
N LYS A 21 17.03 -4.57 0.17
CA LYS A 21 15.91 -3.63 0.31
C LYS A 21 15.91 -2.76 -0.96
N GLY A 22 14.88 -2.92 -1.78
CA GLY A 22 14.77 -2.24 -3.07
C GLY A 22 13.86 -2.92 -4.10
N THR A 23 13.04 -3.90 -3.69
CA THR A 23 12.08 -4.54 -4.59
C THR A 23 10.74 -3.85 -4.41
N ALA A 24 10.17 -3.35 -5.51
CA ALA A 24 8.86 -2.70 -5.53
C ALA A 24 7.82 -3.50 -4.73
N ILE A 25 7.10 -2.82 -3.85
CA ILE A 25 6.07 -3.41 -2.99
C ILE A 25 4.98 -3.99 -3.91
N PRO A 26 4.41 -5.18 -3.63
CA PRO A 26 3.29 -5.69 -4.42
C PRO A 26 2.12 -4.69 -4.51
N ALA A 27 1.88 -3.91 -3.44
CA ALA A 27 1.02 -2.72 -3.39
C ALA A 27 1.29 -1.76 -4.54
N GLN A 28 2.56 -1.46 -4.79
CA GLN A 28 2.98 -0.51 -5.81
C GLN A 28 2.63 -1.00 -7.21
N GLY A 29 2.74 -2.30 -7.49
CA GLY A 29 2.24 -2.87 -8.74
C GLY A 29 0.73 -2.81 -8.89
N VAL A 30 -0.01 -3.09 -7.81
CA VAL A 30 -1.48 -3.11 -7.81
C VAL A 30 -2.04 -1.69 -7.98
N LEU A 31 -1.61 -0.74 -7.15
CA LEU A 31 -2.12 0.62 -7.08
C LEU A 31 -1.79 1.44 -8.32
N THR A 32 -0.62 1.21 -8.94
CA THR A 32 -0.18 2.00 -10.09
C THR A 32 -0.82 1.63 -11.42
N THR A 33 -1.89 0.83 -11.38
CA THR A 33 -2.63 0.40 -12.57
C THR A 33 -4.10 0.75 -12.45
N GLY A 34 -4.58 1.63 -13.33
CA GLY A 34 -5.99 1.99 -13.43
C GLY A 34 -6.40 3.18 -12.58
N THR A 35 -7.71 3.33 -12.43
CA THR A 35 -8.35 4.39 -11.65
C THR A 35 -9.09 3.75 -10.48
N TRP A 36 -8.92 4.34 -9.30
CA TRP A 36 -9.45 3.84 -8.04
C TRP A 36 -10.56 4.73 -7.51
N TYR A 37 -11.46 4.11 -6.75
CA TYR A 37 -12.59 4.74 -6.09
C TYR A 37 -12.59 4.33 -4.61
N VAL A 38 -12.94 5.24 -3.72
CA VAL A 38 -13.18 4.90 -2.32
C VAL A 38 -14.54 4.21 -2.24
N SER A 39 -14.55 2.91 -1.92
CA SER A 39 -15.77 2.13 -1.72
C SER A 39 -16.16 2.00 -0.24
N LYS A 40 -15.26 2.40 0.65
CA LYS A 40 -15.50 2.49 2.10
C LYS A 40 -14.55 3.51 2.71
N MET A 41 -15.06 4.38 3.57
CA MET A 41 -14.28 5.21 4.48
C MET A 41 -15.02 5.28 5.82
N THR A 42 -14.37 4.86 6.90
CA THR A 42 -14.83 5.09 8.27
C THR A 42 -13.75 5.78 9.08
N GLU A 43 -14.15 6.67 9.99
CA GLU A 43 -13.27 7.33 10.96
C GLU A 43 -14.04 7.46 12.27
N ASP A 44 -13.46 7.00 13.38
CA ASP A 44 -14.12 6.98 14.71
C ASP A 44 -15.54 6.36 14.71
N GLY A 45 -15.76 5.34 13.86
CA GLY A 45 -17.02 4.62 13.74
C GLY A 45 -18.08 5.30 12.86
N ASP A 46 -17.82 6.52 12.37
CA ASP A 46 -18.70 7.22 11.43
C ASP A 46 -18.42 6.79 9.98
N ASP A 47 -19.47 6.56 9.20
CA ASP A 47 -19.36 6.29 7.76
C ASP A 47 -19.23 7.60 6.97
N LEU A 48 -18.04 7.81 6.41
CA LEU A 48 -17.67 8.98 5.62
C LEU A 48 -17.59 8.67 4.12
N THR A 49 -17.98 7.46 3.69
CA THR A 49 -17.82 6.99 2.30
C THR A 49 -18.45 7.95 1.29
N TYR A 50 -19.62 8.52 1.63
CA TYR A 50 -20.38 9.43 0.78
C TYR A 50 -19.62 10.71 0.39
N LEU A 51 -18.58 11.10 1.15
CA LEU A 51 -17.75 12.25 0.83
C LEU A 51 -16.89 12.03 -0.42
N PHE A 52 -16.72 10.78 -0.85
CA PHE A 52 -15.81 10.38 -1.91
C PHE A 52 -16.51 9.88 -3.19
N ASP A 53 -17.86 9.93 -3.25
CA ASP A 53 -18.66 9.39 -4.37
C ASP A 53 -18.28 9.96 -5.75
N GLU A 54 -17.85 11.23 -5.80
CA GLU A 54 -17.45 11.91 -7.05
C GLU A 54 -15.93 11.91 -7.29
N TYR A 55 -15.15 11.28 -6.41
CA TYR A 55 -13.70 11.25 -6.50
C TYR A 55 -13.17 10.04 -7.26
N THR A 56 -12.12 10.29 -8.02
CA THR A 56 -11.28 9.28 -8.65
C THR A 56 -9.84 9.47 -8.20
N PHE A 57 -9.13 8.35 -8.03
CA PHE A 57 -7.76 8.34 -7.53
C PHE A 57 -6.83 7.62 -8.51
N VAL A 58 -5.68 8.22 -8.79
CA VAL A 58 -4.62 7.63 -9.62
C VAL A 58 -3.30 7.67 -8.85
N PHE A 59 -2.78 6.50 -8.51
CA PHE A 59 -1.49 6.32 -7.88
C PHE A 59 -0.43 6.15 -8.98
N ASN A 60 0.55 7.05 -9.05
CA ASN A 60 1.58 6.99 -10.08
C ASN A 60 2.86 6.33 -9.55
N THR A 61 3.62 5.69 -10.43
CA THR A 61 4.88 4.99 -10.07
C THR A 61 5.97 5.92 -9.53
N ASN A 62 5.86 7.23 -9.76
CA ASN A 62 6.77 8.25 -9.24
C ASN A 62 6.40 8.71 -7.81
N GLY A 63 5.37 8.12 -7.18
CA GLY A 63 4.88 8.50 -5.85
C GLY A 63 3.86 9.64 -5.85
N GLU A 64 3.42 10.13 -7.02
CA GLU A 64 2.35 11.13 -7.12
C GLU A 64 0.98 10.48 -6.99
N LEU A 65 0.08 11.07 -6.20
CA LEU A 65 -1.32 10.67 -6.09
C LEU A 65 -2.22 11.79 -6.59
N THR A 66 -2.97 11.53 -7.65
CA THR A 66 -3.95 12.46 -8.19
C THR A 66 -5.33 12.11 -7.67
N ALA A 67 -6.01 13.06 -7.02
CA ALA A 67 -7.43 12.98 -6.66
C ALA A 67 -8.22 13.96 -7.53
N ALA A 68 -9.17 13.47 -8.33
CA ALA A 68 -9.96 14.30 -9.24
C ALA A 68 -11.46 14.14 -8.98
N CYS A 69 -12.17 15.26 -8.98
CA CYS A 69 -13.63 15.36 -8.90
C CYS A 69 -14.15 16.41 -9.90
N PRO A 70 -15.47 16.58 -10.09
CA PRO A 70 -16.03 17.57 -11.01
C PRO A 70 -15.62 19.02 -10.71
N TYR A 71 -15.22 19.32 -9.47
CA TYR A 71 -14.88 20.67 -9.02
C TYR A 71 -13.38 20.98 -9.11
N GLY A 72 -12.52 19.99 -9.38
CA GLY A 72 -11.09 20.21 -9.49
C GLY A 72 -10.24 18.96 -9.36
N THR A 73 -8.93 19.18 -9.28
CA THR A 73 -7.94 18.13 -9.11
C THR A 73 -6.95 18.56 -8.04
N GLU A 74 -6.69 17.68 -7.11
CA GLU A 74 -5.64 17.82 -6.11
C GLU A 74 -4.53 16.81 -6.41
N VAL A 75 -3.28 17.24 -6.32
CA VAL A 75 -2.11 16.40 -6.55
C VAL A 75 -1.29 16.35 -5.27
N GLY A 76 -1.19 15.15 -4.73
CA GLY A 76 -0.43 14.85 -3.52
C GLY A 76 0.65 13.82 -3.76
N SER A 77 1.09 13.18 -2.68
CA SER A 77 2.00 12.06 -2.76
C SER A 77 1.47 10.84 -2.01
N TRP A 78 1.95 9.68 -2.40
CA TRP A 78 1.72 8.43 -1.70
C TRP A 78 3.01 7.62 -1.64
N TYR A 79 3.03 6.69 -0.69
CA TYR A 79 4.16 5.82 -0.46
C TYR A 79 3.67 4.52 0.16
N ALA A 80 4.28 3.42 -0.23
CA ALA A 80 4.10 2.11 0.38
C ALA A 80 5.49 1.51 0.58
N GLU A 81 5.79 0.95 1.74
CA GLU A 81 6.98 0.11 1.99
C GLU A 81 6.61 -1.17 2.73
N GLU A 82 7.20 -2.30 2.31
CA GLU A 82 7.21 -3.50 3.15
C GLU A 82 8.24 -3.28 4.25
N ASP A 83 7.82 -3.38 5.51
CA ASP A 83 8.79 -3.47 6.61
C ASP A 83 9.02 -4.93 6.99
N ASP A 84 10.25 -5.24 7.39
CA ASP A 84 10.64 -6.59 7.79
C ASP A 84 10.03 -7.01 9.15
N ASP A 85 9.37 -6.06 9.83
CA ASP A 85 8.83 -6.18 11.19
C ASP A 85 7.28 -6.19 11.24
N ASP A 86 6.58 -6.54 10.14
CA ASP A 86 5.10 -6.59 9.98
C ASP A 86 4.38 -5.21 10.00
N ASP A 87 5.12 -4.10 9.96
CA ASP A 87 4.58 -2.73 9.87
C ASP A 87 4.60 -2.20 8.43
N ASP A 88 3.80 -2.81 7.53
CA ASP A 88 3.65 -2.31 6.16
C ASP A 88 3.12 -0.86 6.17
N GLU A 89 4.01 0.11 5.96
CA GLU A 89 3.69 1.53 5.99
C GLU A 89 3.06 1.97 4.67
N PHE A 90 1.81 2.43 4.71
CA PHE A 90 1.15 3.12 3.60
C PHE A 90 0.86 4.57 3.96
N ARG A 91 1.51 5.52 3.29
CA ARG A 91 1.33 6.95 3.57
C ARG A 91 0.62 7.64 2.42
N ILE A 92 -0.40 8.42 2.75
CA ILE A 92 -1.05 9.36 1.83
C ILE A 92 -0.80 10.78 2.34
N ALA A 93 -0.49 11.69 1.42
CA ALA A 93 -0.47 13.12 1.67
C ALA A 93 -1.24 13.82 0.54
N LEU A 94 -2.51 14.11 0.78
CA LEU A 94 -3.46 14.68 -0.18
C LEU A 94 -4.18 15.90 0.41
N GLY A 95 -3.71 17.09 0.07
CA GLY A 95 -4.31 18.33 0.56
C GLY A 95 -4.38 18.42 2.09
N ASN A 96 -5.09 19.42 2.59
CA ASN A 96 -5.38 19.62 4.01
C ASN A 96 -6.80 20.15 4.24
N THR A 97 -7.67 19.94 3.25
CA THR A 97 -9.06 20.39 3.22
C THR A 97 -9.99 19.21 3.01
N GLU A 98 -11.22 19.36 3.47
CA GLU A 98 -12.26 18.36 3.25
C GLU A 98 -12.52 18.07 1.77
N PRO A 99 -12.78 16.79 1.39
CA PRO A 99 -12.75 15.59 2.25
C PRO A 99 -11.37 14.90 2.28
N LEU A 100 -10.40 15.38 1.51
CA LEU A 100 -9.12 14.70 1.29
C LEU A 100 -8.23 14.64 2.53
N VAL A 101 -8.46 15.53 3.50
CA VAL A 101 -7.75 15.51 4.80
C VAL A 101 -7.96 14.20 5.55
N HIS A 102 -9.13 13.57 5.45
CA HIS A 102 -9.43 12.28 6.08
C HIS A 102 -8.54 11.14 5.56
N LEU A 103 -8.08 11.21 4.30
CA LEU A 103 -7.16 10.23 3.74
C LEU A 103 -5.69 10.50 4.10
N SER A 104 -5.37 11.72 4.52
CA SER A 104 -3.99 12.23 4.61
C SER A 104 -3.27 11.85 5.90
N LYS A 105 -2.94 10.58 6.04
CA LYS A 105 -2.26 10.03 7.21
C LYS A 105 -1.38 8.83 6.86
N ARG A 106 -0.82 8.19 7.90
CA ARG A 106 -0.23 6.86 7.79
C ARG A 106 -1.36 5.84 7.96
N TRP A 107 -1.27 4.78 7.20
CA TRP A 107 -2.18 3.67 7.16
C TRP A 107 -1.37 2.38 7.18
N HIS A 108 -2.00 1.31 7.65
CA HIS A 108 -1.50 -0.04 7.53
C HIS A 108 -2.25 -0.79 6.42
N ILE A 109 -1.54 -1.62 5.67
CA ILE A 109 -2.15 -2.43 4.60
C ILE A 109 -2.79 -3.66 5.21
N ARG A 110 -4.13 -3.76 5.17
CA ARG A 110 -4.85 -4.99 5.57
C ARG A 110 -4.86 -6.03 4.47
N SER A 111 -5.14 -5.60 3.24
CA SER A 111 -5.18 -6.49 2.09
C SER A 111 -4.92 -5.74 0.79
N GLN A 112 -4.32 -6.45 -0.17
CA GLN A 112 -4.09 -5.93 -1.51
C GLN A 112 -4.25 -7.03 -2.54
N VAL A 113 -5.22 -6.85 -3.43
CA VAL A 113 -5.48 -7.72 -4.58
C VAL A 113 -5.71 -6.85 -5.82
N ALA A 114 -5.84 -7.48 -6.99
CA ALA A 114 -5.77 -6.78 -8.28
C ALA A 114 -6.72 -5.58 -8.43
N ASP A 115 -7.89 -5.61 -7.80
CA ASP A 115 -8.97 -4.64 -7.91
C ASP A 115 -9.44 -4.07 -6.56
N LYS A 116 -8.77 -4.42 -5.45
CA LYS A 116 -9.14 -3.97 -4.11
C LYS A 116 -7.93 -3.80 -3.20
N VAL A 117 -7.85 -2.66 -2.52
CA VAL A 117 -6.86 -2.37 -1.47
C VAL A 117 -7.61 -1.92 -0.23
N GLU A 118 -7.33 -2.57 0.90
CA GLU A 118 -7.94 -2.30 2.20
C GLU A 118 -6.86 -1.80 3.14
N LEU A 119 -7.09 -0.62 3.71
CA LEU A 119 -6.18 0.05 4.63
C LEU A 119 -6.89 0.32 5.96
N TYR A 120 -6.13 0.39 7.06
CA TYR A 120 -6.66 0.67 8.39
C TYR A 120 -5.68 1.48 9.25
N ASP A 121 -6.20 2.13 10.28
CA ASP A 121 -5.40 2.77 11.33
C ASP A 121 -5.18 1.76 12.47
N ASP A 122 -3.93 1.55 12.89
CA ASP A 122 -3.57 0.61 13.94
C ASP A 122 -3.81 1.16 15.36
N ASP A 123 -3.89 2.49 15.49
CA ASP A 123 -4.29 3.19 16.72
C ASP A 123 -5.82 3.30 16.84
N ASN A 124 -6.58 3.06 15.76
CA ASN A 124 -8.04 3.15 15.70
C ASN A 124 -8.69 2.07 14.82
N ASP A 125 -9.19 0.99 15.43
CA ASP A 125 -9.76 -0.15 14.70
C ASP A 125 -11.11 0.14 14.02
N GLU A 126 -11.72 1.28 14.31
CA GLU A 126 -12.92 1.80 13.65
C GLU A 126 -12.61 2.67 12.43
N GLU A 127 -11.33 2.94 12.16
CA GLU A 127 -10.87 3.73 11.03
C GLU A 127 -10.27 2.85 9.91
N GLU A 128 -10.88 2.93 8.73
CA GLU A 128 -10.45 2.19 7.55
C GLU A 128 -10.86 2.86 6.25
N VAL A 129 -10.07 2.59 5.20
CA VAL A 129 -10.42 2.97 3.83
C VAL A 129 -10.25 1.77 2.90
N THR A 130 -11.22 1.60 2.00
CA THR A 130 -11.13 0.62 0.92
C THR A 130 -11.16 1.32 -0.43
N PHE A 131 -10.14 1.07 -1.25
CA PHE A 131 -10.09 1.46 -2.65
C PHE A 131 -10.48 0.28 -3.53
N THR A 132 -11.32 0.50 -4.54
CA THR A 132 -11.66 -0.47 -5.57
C THR A 132 -11.44 0.08 -6.98
N LYS A 133 -11.10 -0.80 -7.94
CA LYS A 133 -11.14 -0.47 -9.37
C LYS A 133 -12.52 -0.75 -9.92
N GLN A 134 -13.02 0.11 -10.80
CA GLN A 134 -14.19 -0.18 -11.64
C GLN A 134 -13.78 -0.81 -12.96
#